data_AF-A0A967LK04-F1
#
_entry.id   AF-A0A967LK04-F1
#
_cell.length_a   1.000
_cell.length_b   1.000
_cell.length_c   1.000
_cell.angle_alpha   90.00
_cell.angle_beta   90.00
_cell.angle_gamma   90.00
#
_symmetry.space_group_name_H-M   'P 1'
#
loop_
_entity.id
_entity.type
_entity.pdbx_description
1 polymer ?
#
loop_
_entity_poly.entity_id
_entity_poly.type
_entity_poly.pdbx_seq_one_letter_code
_entity_poly.pdbx_strand_id
1 'polypeptide(L)' 'DLGGGTPTNSPPASSFTYDCTDLACDFTDTSTDSDGSIASWSWDFGDGATSTAQHPSHTYAAGGTYTVSL' A
#
# COMPACT_ATOMS: atom_id res chain seq x y z
N ASP A 1 -9.83 -42.29 -4.56
CA ASP A 1 -10.18 -40.91 -4.93
C ASP A 1 -9.03 -40.02 -4.48
N LEU A 2 -8.20 -39.56 -5.42
CA LEU A 2 -7.04 -38.72 -5.11
C LEU A 2 -7.57 -37.30 -4.98
N GLY A 3 -7.87 -36.88 -3.75
CA GLY A 3 -8.39 -35.55 -3.42
C GLY A 3 -7.40 -34.44 -3.80
N GLY A 4 -7.41 -34.05 -5.07
CA GLY A 4 -6.72 -32.88 -5.59
C GLY A 4 -7.57 -31.65 -5.37
N GLY A 5 -7.52 -31.07 -4.17
CA GLY A 5 -7.91 -29.68 -3.98
C GLY A 5 -6.86 -28.79 -4.63
N THR A 6 -7.23 -28.00 -5.62
CA THR A 6 -6.34 -26.94 -6.12
C THR A 6 -5.97 -26.02 -4.95
N PRO A 7 -4.69 -25.70 -4.71
CA PRO A 7 -4.35 -24.71 -3.69
C PRO A 7 -5.09 -23.42 -4.03
N THR A 8 -5.93 -22.95 -3.11
CA THR A 8 -6.68 -21.69 -3.30
C THR A 8 -5.74 -20.57 -2.93
N ASN A 9 -5.43 -19.70 -3.89
CA ASN A 9 -4.63 -18.51 -3.64
C ASN A 9 -5.46 -17.51 -2.81
N SER A 10 -4.90 -16.98 -1.72
CA SER A 10 -5.47 -15.86 -0.96
C SER A 10 -4.99 -14.52 -1.54
N PRO A 11 -5.84 -13.47 -1.62
CA PRO A 11 -5.36 -12.15 -2.00
C PRO A 11 -4.41 -11.59 -0.92
N PRO A 12 -3.49 -10.68 -1.28
CA PRO A 12 -2.69 -9.96 -0.31
C PRO A 12 -3.58 -9.08 0.57
N ALA A 13 -3.19 -8.92 1.84
CA ALA A 13 -3.79 -7.98 2.77
C ALA A 13 -2.99 -6.66 2.72
N SER A 14 -3.62 -5.57 2.27
CA SER A 14 -2.97 -4.27 2.25
C SER A 14 -2.97 -3.61 3.64
N SER A 15 -1.84 -3.01 4.00
CA SER A 15 -1.68 -2.28 5.26
C SER A 15 -0.49 -1.33 5.15
N PHE A 16 -0.56 -0.18 5.81
CA PHE A 16 0.56 0.76 5.87
C PHE A 16 0.54 1.61 7.15
N THR A 17 1.71 2.18 7.45
CA THR A 17 1.87 3.26 8.42
C THR A 17 2.43 4.50 7.73
N TYR A 18 2.34 5.65 8.38
CA TYR A 18 2.90 6.91 7.87
C TYR A 18 3.50 7.74 9.00
N ASP A 19 4.49 8.55 8.66
CA ASP A 19 5.05 9.60 9.52
C ASP A 19 5.12 10.89 8.71
N CYS A 20 4.77 12.02 9.31
CA CYS A 20 4.72 13.31 8.60
C CYS A 20 5.44 14.40 9.39
N THR A 21 6.25 15.18 8.68
CA THR A 21 6.86 16.42 9.16
C THR A 21 6.47 17.56 8.22
N ASP A 22 5.78 18.57 8.76
CA ASP A 22 5.18 19.67 8.02
C ASP A 22 4.27 19.18 6.87
N LEU A 23 4.70 19.33 5.62
CA LEU A 23 3.97 18.93 4.42
C LEU A 23 4.48 17.63 3.80
N ALA A 24 5.57 17.06 4.31
CA ALA A 24 6.16 15.84 3.80
C ALA A 24 5.74 14.65 4.67
N CYS A 25 5.31 13.57 4.02
CA CYS A 25 4.97 12.31 4.66
C CYS A 25 5.75 11.16 4.02
N ASP A 26 6.30 10.29 4.87
CA ASP A 26 6.90 9.02 4.48
C ASP A 26 5.91 7.90 4.79
N PHE A 27 5.63 7.05 3.80
CA PHE A 27 4.73 5.91 3.93
C PHE A 27 5.52 4.61 3.96
N THR A 28 5.17 3.73 4.91
CA THR A 28 5.77 2.40 5.04
C THR A 28 4.71 1.34 4.79
N ASP A 29 4.80 0.66 3.64
CA ASP A 29 4.08 -0.59 3.40
C ASP A 29 4.34 -1.63 4.50
N THR A 30 3.25 -2.21 4.98
CA THR A 30 3.22 -3.34 5.93
C THR A 30 2.31 -4.46 5.44
N SER A 31 1.98 -4.44 4.15
CA SER A 31 1.10 -5.40 3.51
C SER A 31 1.72 -6.79 3.54
N THR A 32 0.87 -7.81 3.59
CA THR A 32 1.31 -9.21 3.65
C THR A 32 0.58 -10.05 2.62
N ASP A 33 1.29 -11.02 2.05
CA ASP A 33 0.71 -12.10 1.27
C ASP A 33 1.05 -13.42 1.98
N SER A 34 0.04 -14.18 2.39
CA SER A 34 0.19 -15.37 3.23
C SER A 34 0.73 -16.59 2.47
N ASP A 35 0.51 -16.61 1.17
CA ASP A 35 0.75 -17.75 0.29
C ASP A 35 1.48 -17.33 -1.00
N GLY A 36 1.97 -16.10 -1.05
CA GLY A 36 2.69 -15.53 -2.18
C GLY A 36 3.61 -14.38 -1.81
N SER A 37 3.77 -13.46 -2.76
CA SER A 37 4.57 -12.25 -2.63
C SER A 37 3.90 -11.12 -3.39
N ILE A 38 3.89 -9.93 -2.80
CA ILE A 38 3.28 -8.73 -3.42
C ILE A 38 4.11 -8.32 -4.63
N ALA A 39 3.44 -8.21 -5.79
CA ALA A 39 4.08 -7.91 -7.07
C ALA A 39 4.22 -6.40 -7.35
N SER A 40 3.28 -5.58 -6.85
CA SER A 40 3.23 -4.14 -7.09
C SER A 40 2.39 -3.43 -6.04
N TRP A 41 2.66 -2.13 -5.86
CA TRP A 41 1.90 -1.22 -5.02
C TRP A 41 1.25 -0.14 -5.88
N SER A 42 0.09 0.38 -5.44
CA SER A 42 -0.61 1.47 -6.13
C SER A 42 -1.15 2.44 -5.10
N TRP A 43 -0.36 3.48 -4.83
CA TRP A 43 -0.72 4.53 -3.89
C TRP A 43 -1.55 5.63 -4.55
N ASP A 44 -2.58 6.09 -3.84
CA ASP A 44 -3.26 7.37 -4.09
C ASP A 44 -3.13 8.21 -2.81
N PHE A 45 -2.53 9.39 -2.93
CA PHE A 45 -2.30 10.27 -1.78
C PHE A 45 -3.50 11.17 -1.46
N GLY A 46 -4.59 11.09 -2.23
CA GLY A 46 -5.81 11.86 -2.01
C GLY A 46 -5.76 13.32 -2.48
N ASP A 47 -4.65 13.74 -3.09
CA ASP A 47 -4.47 15.04 -3.74
C ASP A 47 -4.33 14.95 -5.27
N GLY A 48 -4.52 13.75 -5.82
CA GLY A 48 -4.40 13.44 -7.25
C GLY A 48 -3.01 12.93 -7.66
N ALA A 49 -2.02 12.94 -6.77
CA ALA A 49 -0.75 12.27 -7.01
C ALA A 49 -0.80 10.78 -6.65
N THR A 50 -0.02 9.97 -7.37
CA THR A 50 0.05 8.51 -7.19
C THR A 50 1.50 8.02 -7.17
N SER A 51 1.72 6.81 -6.68
CA SER A 51 3.03 6.15 -6.70
C SER A 51 2.93 4.64 -6.81
N THR A 52 3.95 4.01 -7.37
CA THR A 52 4.11 2.55 -7.43
C THR A 52 5.27 2.04 -6.57
N ALA A 53 5.96 2.93 -5.85
CA ALA A 53 7.00 2.53 -4.91
C ALA A 53 6.40 1.80 -3.70
N GLN A 54 7.13 0.84 -3.14
CA GLN A 54 6.70 0.12 -1.93
C GLN A 54 6.62 1.05 -0.71
N HIS A 55 7.64 1.88 -0.50
CA HIS A 55 7.71 2.84 0.59
C HIS A 55 7.87 4.26 0.01
N PRO A 56 6.79 4.89 -0.49
CA PRO A 56 6.90 6.20 -1.10
C PRO A 56 7.04 7.30 -0.05
N SER A 57 7.68 8.39 -0.46
CA SER A 57 7.54 9.68 0.19
C SER A 57 6.68 10.59 -0.68
N HIS A 58 5.89 11.46 -0.06
CA HIS A 58 5.05 12.44 -0.75
C HIS A 58 5.02 13.76 0.00
N THR A 59 5.05 14.87 -0.75
CA THR A 59 4.97 16.22 -0.20
C THR A 59 3.72 16.92 -0.72
N TYR A 60 2.84 17.29 0.19
CA TYR A 60 1.61 18.01 -0.13
C TYR A 60 1.88 19.49 -0.40
N ALA A 61 1.09 20.09 -1.29
CA ALA A 61 1.23 21.51 -1.62
C ALA A 61 0.75 22.45 -0.50
N ALA A 62 -0.15 21.99 0.37
CA ALA A 62 -0.73 22.75 1.46
C ALA A 62 -1.12 21.83 2.63
N GLY A 63 -1.29 22.41 3.81
CA GLY A 63 -1.82 21.68 4.96
C GLY A 63 -3.30 21.35 4.77
N GLY A 64 -3.71 20.14 5.15
CA GLY A 64 -5.08 19.67 4.96
C GLY A 64 -5.28 18.24 5.43
N THR A 65 -6.49 17.72 5.22
CA THR A 65 -6.82 16.30 5.42
C THR A 65 -6.92 15.63 4.07
N TYR A 66 -6.10 14.59 3.87
CA TYR A 66 -6.03 13.80 2.65
C TYR A 66 -6.36 12.35 2.98
N THR A 67 -7.14 11.69 2.12
CA THR A 67 -7.45 10.27 2.27
C THR A 67 -6.47 9.47 1.43
N VAL A 68 -5.57 8.74 2.08
CA VAL A 68 -4.53 7.94 1.42
C VAL A 68 -5.00 6.48 1.31
N SER A 69 -4.74 5.84 0.17
CA SER A 69 -5.01 4.41 -0.05
C SER A 69 -3.83 3.69 -0.71
N LEU A 70 -3.69 2.40 -0.38
CA LEU A 70 -2.72 1.45 -0.90
C LEU A 70 -3.42 0.16 -1.35
#